data_AF-A0A963HXZ1-F1
#
_entry.id   AF-A0A963HXZ1-F1
#
_cell.length_a   1.000
_cell.length_b   1.000
_cell.length_c   1.000
_cell.angle_alpha   90.00
_cell.angle_beta   90.00
_cell.angle_gamma   90.00
#
_symmetry.space_group_name_H-M   'P 1'
#
loop_
_entity.id
_entity.type
_entity.pdbx_description
1 polymer ?
#
loop_
_entity_poly.entity_id
_entity_poly.type
_entity_poly.pdbx_seq_one_letter_code
_entity_poly.pdbx_strand_id
1 'polypeptide(L)'
;VKVLVEGSQRARILDFIDSDTHFNAKAVQIEEKKSESPETEAMRRALMTQFDQYVKLNKKIPPEIITSLGGIDEAGRLADTIAAYLPLKLEQKQEVLEIFDVQTRLEHLLGLLETELDILQVEKRIRGRVKRQMEKSQRDYYLNEQVKAIQKELGEGEEGADLEEMERKIKAAHMPKEAREKAETELRKLRLMSPMSAEAT
;
A
#
# COMPACT_ATOMS: atom_id res chain seq x y z
N VAL A 1 16.93 27.67 20.19
CA VAL A 1 17.91 28.04 19.13
C VAL A 1 17.79 27.01 18.01
N LYS A 2 17.72 27.43 16.74
CA LYS A 2 17.70 26.52 15.58
C LYS A 2 19.06 26.61 14.89
N VAL A 3 19.78 25.50 14.82
CA VAL A 3 21.10 25.41 14.17
C VAL A 3 20.96 24.60 12.89
N LEU A 4 21.58 25.07 11.81
CA LEU A 4 21.72 24.34 10.55
C LEU A 4 23.13 23.78 10.49
N VAL A 5 23.26 22.51 10.13
CA VAL A 5 24.55 21.82 9.99
C VAL A 5 24.63 21.13 8.63
N GLU A 6 25.83 21.07 8.10
CA GLU A 6 26.16 20.37 6.86
C GLU A 6 27.28 19.38 7.16
N GLY A 7 27.11 18.13 6.73
CA GLY A 7 28.15 17.12 6.87
C GLY A 7 29.31 17.44 5.93
N SER A 8 30.51 17.59 6.47
CA SER A 8 31.71 17.86 5.65
C SER A 8 32.37 16.56 5.22
N GLN A 9 32.85 15.74 6.16
CA GLN A 9 33.54 14.49 5.88
C GLN A 9 33.36 13.47 7.01
N ARG A 10 33.64 12.20 6.69
CA ARG A 10 33.71 11.12 7.68
C ARG A 10 34.99 11.24 8.50
N ALA A 11 34.86 10.96 9.79
CA ALA A 11 35.99 10.87 10.70
C ALA A 11 35.83 9.66 11.61
N ARG A 12 36.95 9.04 11.99
CA ARG A 12 37.00 7.99 13.01
C ARG A 12 37.41 8.60 14.33
N ILE A 13 36.58 8.41 15.35
CA ILE A 13 36.91 8.79 16.73
C ILE A 13 37.99 7.82 17.24
N LEU A 14 39.10 8.37 17.74
CA LEU A 14 40.20 7.64 18.35
C LEU A 14 40.10 7.63 19.88
N ASP A 15 39.65 8.73 20.45
CA ASP A 15 39.60 8.96 21.89
C ASP A 15 38.44 9.90 22.20
N PHE A 16 37.81 9.71 23.36
CA PHE A 16 36.59 10.41 23.77
C PHE A 16 36.70 10.83 25.23
N ILE A 17 36.48 12.10 25.49
CA ILE A 17 36.62 12.74 26.79
C ILE A 17 35.27 13.36 27.16
N ASP A 18 34.66 12.82 28.21
CA ASP A 18 33.47 13.41 28.83
C ASP A 18 33.91 14.56 29.76
N SER A 19 33.46 15.77 29.48
CA SER A 19 33.81 17.00 30.21
C SER A 19 32.62 17.57 30.99
N ASP A 20 31.66 16.72 31.38
CA ASP A 20 30.40 16.97 32.11
C ASP A 20 29.37 17.86 31.38
N THR A 21 29.84 18.91 30.69
CA THR A 21 29.02 19.89 29.96
C THR A 21 28.94 19.61 28.47
N HIS A 22 29.94 18.88 27.94
CA HIS A 22 30.09 18.54 26.54
C HIS A 22 31.05 17.37 26.39
N PHE A 23 31.09 16.83 25.18
CA PHE A 23 32.03 15.79 24.80
C PHE A 23 33.12 16.37 23.92
N ASN A 24 34.37 16.00 24.22
CA ASN A 24 35.52 16.24 23.36
C ASN A 24 35.98 14.93 22.75
N ALA A 25 36.36 14.94 21.48
CA ALA A 25 36.86 13.75 20.80
C ALA A 25 38.13 14.07 20.02
N LYS A 26 39.11 13.16 20.05
CA LYS A 26 40.18 13.13 19.05
C LYS A 26 39.68 12.30 17.89
N ALA A 27 39.58 12.88 16.71
CA ALA A 27 39.14 12.19 15.52
C ALA A 27 40.16 12.35 14.39
N VAL A 28 40.26 11.31 13.55
CA VAL A 28 41.04 11.35 12.32
C VAL A 28 40.09 11.31 11.14
N GLN A 29 40.27 12.26 10.23
CA GLN A 29 39.54 12.34 8.98
C GLN A 29 39.84 11.11 8.12
N ILE A 30 38.80 10.53 7.54
CA ILE A 30 38.94 9.39 6.63
C ILE A 30 39.03 9.95 5.22
N GLU A 31 40.19 9.76 4.59
CA GLU A 31 40.33 10.06 3.17
C GLU A 31 39.56 9.02 2.35
N GLU A 32 38.54 9.48 1.62
CA GLU A 32 37.89 8.63 0.63
C GLU A 32 38.84 8.42 -0.54
N LYS A 33 39.24 7.17 -0.77
CA LYS A 33 39.93 6.82 -2.01
C LYS A 33 38.95 7.05 -3.14
N LYS A 34 39.35 7.87 -4.12
CA LYS A 34 38.62 7.99 -5.38
C LYS A 34 38.59 6.63 -6.07
N SER A 35 37.46 5.93 -5.94
CA SER A 35 37.21 4.71 -6.68
C SER A 35 36.62 5.09 -8.03
N GLU A 36 37.47 5.51 -8.96
CA GLU A 36 37.08 5.80 -10.35
C GLU A 36 37.13 4.52 -11.22
N SER A 37 36.74 3.39 -10.63
CA SER A 37 36.70 2.13 -11.37
C SER A 37 35.44 2.07 -12.26
N PRO A 38 35.51 1.41 -13.42
CA PRO A 38 34.32 1.17 -14.26
C PRO A 38 33.15 0.54 -13.50
N GLU A 39 33.45 -0.34 -12.53
CA GLU A 39 32.47 -0.98 -11.65
C GLU A 39 31.78 0.02 -10.73
N THR A 40 32.54 0.96 -10.16
CA THR A 40 31.98 2.01 -9.28
C THR A 40 31.03 2.93 -10.06
N GLU A 41 31.40 3.31 -11.28
CA GLU A 41 30.53 4.09 -12.16
C GLU A 41 29.27 3.31 -12.57
N ALA A 42 29.39 2.01 -12.84
CA ALA A 42 28.24 1.16 -13.12
C ALA A 42 27.28 1.09 -11.93
N MET A 43 27.79 0.92 -10.71
CA MET A 43 26.99 0.94 -9.48
C MET A 43 26.34 2.30 -9.23
N ARG A 44 27.06 3.40 -9.49
CA ARG A 44 26.53 4.76 -9.38
C ARG A 44 25.31 4.95 -10.28
N ARG A 45 25.40 4.51 -11.54
CA ARG A 45 24.28 4.55 -12.51
C ARG A 45 23.11 3.66 -12.09
N ALA A 46 23.42 2.45 -11.61
CA ALA A 46 22.39 1.54 -11.11
C ALA A 46 21.63 2.16 -9.92
N LEU A 47 22.35 2.77 -8.99
CA LEU A 47 21.79 3.42 -7.81
C LEU A 47 20.88 4.59 -8.20
N MET A 48 21.32 5.45 -9.13
CA MET A 48 20.46 6.52 -9.67
C MET A 48 19.19 5.98 -10.34
N THR A 49 19.31 4.90 -11.12
CA THR A 49 18.18 4.30 -11.82
C THR A 49 17.16 3.72 -10.84
N GLN A 50 17.62 2.98 -9.84
CA GLN A 50 16.75 2.45 -8.79
C GLN A 50 16.13 3.58 -7.96
N PHE A 51 16.90 4.64 -7.66
CA PHE A 51 16.40 5.75 -6.86
C PHE A 51 15.32 6.55 -7.61
N ASP A 52 15.45 6.74 -8.92
CA ASP A 52 14.39 7.30 -9.76
C ASP A 52 13.10 6.45 -9.71
N GLN A 53 13.21 5.13 -9.78
CA GLN A 53 12.04 4.24 -9.59
C GLN A 53 11.42 4.39 -8.20
N TYR A 54 12.26 4.51 -7.17
CA TYR A 54 11.80 4.68 -5.79
C TYR A 54 11.04 5.99 -5.62
N VAL A 55 11.55 7.11 -6.12
CA VAL A 55 10.86 8.41 -6.09
C VAL A 55 9.53 8.37 -6.84
N LYS A 56 9.47 7.69 -7.99
CA LYS A 56 8.21 7.52 -8.74
C LYS A 56 7.13 6.75 -7.97
N LEU A 57 7.53 5.80 -7.11
CA LEU A 57 6.61 5.05 -6.27
C LEU A 57 6.30 5.77 -4.96
N ASN A 58 7.28 6.49 -4.39
CA ASN A 58 7.15 7.23 -3.14
C ASN A 58 6.85 8.72 -3.39
N LYS A 59 5.55 9.03 -3.45
CA LYS A 59 5.04 10.40 -3.68
C LYS A 59 5.40 11.43 -2.59
N LYS A 60 6.06 11.04 -1.50
CA LYS A 60 6.52 11.97 -0.46
C LYS A 60 7.79 12.73 -0.86
N ILE A 61 8.54 12.23 -1.84
CA ILE A 61 9.80 12.81 -2.28
C ILE A 61 9.56 13.61 -3.57
N PRO A 62 9.88 14.91 -3.62
CA PRO A 62 9.78 15.70 -4.84
C PRO A 62 10.66 15.12 -5.97
N PRO A 63 10.15 15.03 -7.21
CA PRO A 63 10.94 14.52 -8.34
C PRO A 63 12.13 15.44 -8.68
N GLU A 64 12.09 16.71 -8.27
CA GLU A 64 13.18 17.69 -8.43
C GLU A 64 14.51 17.21 -7.81
N ILE A 65 14.44 16.36 -6.79
CA ILE A 65 15.64 15.79 -6.14
C ILE A 65 16.45 14.94 -7.12
N ILE A 66 15.81 14.20 -8.04
CA ILE A 66 16.52 13.39 -9.04
C ILE A 66 17.43 14.26 -9.92
N THR A 67 16.94 15.42 -10.35
CA THR A 67 17.71 16.37 -11.15
C THR A 67 18.90 16.92 -10.36
N SER A 68 18.71 17.24 -9.08
CA SER A 68 19.80 17.73 -8.23
C SER A 68 20.90 16.69 -8.00
N LEU A 69 20.54 15.42 -7.88
CA LEU A 69 21.48 14.31 -7.70
C LEU A 69 22.21 13.95 -9.00
N GLY A 70 21.60 14.22 -10.16
CA GLY A 70 22.22 13.96 -11.47
C GLY A 70 23.50 14.76 -11.73
N GLY A 71 23.71 15.87 -11.01
CA GLY A 71 24.94 16.67 -11.07
C GLY A 71 26.04 16.21 -10.09
N ILE A 72 25.83 15.15 -9.32
CA ILE A 72 26.83 14.62 -8.39
C ILE A 72 27.64 13.52 -9.09
N ASP A 73 28.88 13.86 -9.43
CA ASP A 73 29.84 12.93 -10.06
C ASP A 73 30.51 12.00 -9.04
N GLU A 74 30.68 12.49 -7.80
CA GLU A 74 31.34 11.73 -6.73
C GLU A 74 30.40 10.63 -6.18
N ALA A 75 30.74 9.37 -6.43
CA ALA A 75 29.89 8.24 -6.05
C ALA A 75 29.69 8.13 -4.52
N GLY A 76 30.72 8.45 -3.73
CA GLY A 76 30.63 8.48 -2.26
C GLY A 76 29.61 9.50 -1.75
N ARG A 77 29.66 10.73 -2.30
CA ARG A 77 28.72 11.81 -1.99
C ARG A 77 27.30 11.50 -2.46
N LEU A 78 27.17 10.86 -3.63
CA LEU A 78 25.87 10.43 -4.13
C LEU A 78 25.22 9.42 -3.18
N ALA A 79 25.98 8.41 -2.75
CA ALA A 79 25.49 7.39 -1.81
C ALA A 79 24.96 8.03 -0.52
N ASP A 80 25.70 8.98 0.05
CA ASP A 80 25.33 9.64 1.30
C ASP A 80 24.07 10.49 1.15
N THR A 81 23.97 11.19 0.03
CA THR A 81 22.81 12.04 -0.27
C THR A 81 21.56 11.20 -0.47
N ILE A 82 21.66 10.06 -1.16
CA ILE A 82 20.54 9.13 -1.33
C ILE A 82 20.14 8.49 0.01
N ALA A 83 21.11 8.06 0.82
CA ALA A 83 20.85 7.46 2.13
C ALA A 83 20.06 8.40 3.07
N ALA A 84 20.23 9.72 2.93
CA ALA A 84 19.47 10.71 3.69
C ALA A 84 17.96 10.72 3.35
N TYR A 85 17.57 10.33 2.14
CA TYR A 85 16.18 10.29 1.67
C TYR A 85 15.50 8.93 1.89
N LEU A 86 16.26 7.89 2.20
CA LEU A 86 15.71 6.57 2.49
C LEU A 86 15.17 6.51 3.94
N PRO A 87 14.05 5.80 4.18
CA PRO A 87 13.43 5.65 5.50
C PRO A 87 14.19 4.62 6.35
N LEU A 88 15.51 4.74 6.43
CA LEU A 88 16.38 3.83 7.17
C LEU A 88 16.27 4.04 8.67
N LYS A 89 16.34 2.94 9.42
CA LYS A 89 16.49 2.99 10.88
C LYS A 89 17.86 3.55 11.26
N LEU A 90 18.00 4.01 12.50
CA LEU A 90 19.22 4.64 12.99
C LEU A 90 20.43 3.70 12.83
N GLU A 91 20.23 2.41 13.13
CA GLU A 91 21.27 1.39 13.05
C GLU A 91 21.78 1.25 11.60
N GLN A 92 20.88 1.19 10.63
CA GLN A 92 21.22 1.12 9.20
C GLN A 92 21.91 2.39 8.70
N LYS A 93 21.51 3.56 9.21
CA LYS A 93 22.20 4.82 8.89
C LYS A 93 23.63 4.83 9.43
N GLN A 94 23.82 4.30 10.64
CA GLN A 94 25.15 4.16 11.23
C GLN A 94 26.01 3.15 10.46
N GLU A 95 25.45 2.01 10.06
CA GLU A 95 26.13 1.04 9.19
C GLU A 95 26.63 1.70 7.89
N VAL A 96 25.77 2.46 7.20
CA VAL A 96 26.18 3.21 5.98
C VAL A 96 27.26 4.24 6.27
N LEU A 97 27.24 4.89 7.45
CA LEU A 97 28.27 5.85 7.84
C LEU A 97 29.63 5.18 8.09
N GLU A 98 29.63 3.98 8.66
CA GLU A 98 30.82 3.20 9.02
C GLU A 98 31.46 2.46 7.83
N ILE A 99 30.73 2.29 6.72
CA ILE A 99 31.30 1.77 5.48
C ILE A 99 32.12 2.86 4.78
N PHE A 100 33.43 2.84 5.04
CA PHE A 100 34.38 3.80 4.46
C PHE A 100 34.69 3.54 2.98
N ASP A 101 34.65 2.27 2.55
CA ASP A 101 34.86 1.92 1.15
C ASP A 101 33.63 2.28 0.31
N VAL A 102 33.83 3.11 -0.71
CA VAL A 102 32.73 3.66 -1.52
C VAL A 102 32.01 2.57 -2.30
N GLN A 103 32.73 1.59 -2.85
CA GLN A 103 32.12 0.52 -3.64
C GLN A 103 31.23 -0.36 -2.75
N THR A 104 31.75 -0.79 -1.60
CA THR A 104 31.00 -1.55 -0.60
C THR A 104 29.77 -0.77 -0.12
N ARG A 105 29.90 0.55 0.05
CA ARG A 105 28.78 1.42 0.46
C ARG A 105 27.69 1.48 -0.59
N LEU A 106 28.05 1.60 -1.87
CA LEU A 106 27.11 1.58 -2.99
C LEU A 106 26.37 0.24 -3.07
N GLU A 107 27.08 -0.87 -2.97
CA GLU A 107 26.49 -2.22 -2.97
C GLU A 107 25.50 -2.39 -1.83
N HIS A 108 25.88 -1.98 -0.62
CA HIS A 108 25.00 -2.04 0.55
C HIS A 108 23.74 -1.18 0.36
N LEU A 109 23.91 0.05 -0.15
CA LEU A 109 22.80 0.96 -0.36
C LEU A 109 21.85 0.50 -1.48
N LEU A 110 22.38 -0.12 -2.54
CA LEU A 110 21.58 -0.77 -3.59
C LEU A 110 20.69 -1.87 -3.00
N GLY A 111 21.22 -2.74 -2.14
CA GLY A 111 20.42 -3.78 -1.49
C GLY A 111 19.31 -3.24 -0.58
N LEU A 112 19.61 -2.17 0.18
CA LEU A 112 18.60 -1.47 0.98
C LEU A 112 17.51 -0.86 0.11
N LEU A 113 17.89 -0.24 -1.00
CA LEU A 113 16.97 0.41 -1.93
C LEU A 113 16.08 -0.61 -2.65
N GLU A 114 16.64 -1.75 -3.07
CA GLU A 114 15.89 -2.86 -3.67
C GLU A 114 14.84 -3.40 -2.70
N THR A 115 15.20 -3.61 -1.43
CA THR A 115 14.26 -4.06 -0.40
C THR A 115 13.10 -3.07 -0.23
N GLU A 116 13.39 -1.76 -0.21
CA GLU A 116 12.37 -0.73 -0.06
C GLU A 116 11.46 -0.63 -1.30
N LEU A 117 12.03 -0.79 -2.51
CA LEU A 117 11.26 -0.86 -3.75
C LEU A 117 10.27 -2.02 -3.73
N ASP A 118 10.70 -3.20 -3.29
CA ASP A 118 9.84 -4.39 -3.19
C ASP A 118 8.66 -4.16 -2.23
N ILE A 119 8.93 -3.54 -1.08
CA ILE A 119 7.88 -3.16 -0.12
C ILE A 119 6.87 -2.23 -0.78
N LEU A 120 7.32 -1.15 -1.43
CA LEU A 120 6.44 -0.20 -2.11
C LEU A 120 5.61 -0.85 -3.23
N GLN A 121 6.19 -1.80 -3.96
CA GLN A 121 5.47 -2.55 -4.99
C GLN A 121 4.39 -3.45 -4.39
N VAL A 122 4.67 -4.14 -3.28
CA VAL A 122 3.69 -4.92 -2.54
C VAL A 122 2.56 -4.03 -2.03
N GLU A 123 2.88 -2.90 -1.40
CA GLU A 123 1.88 -1.94 -0.92
C GLU A 123 0.99 -1.42 -2.05
N LYS A 124 1.58 -1.07 -3.20
CA LYS A 124 0.83 -0.65 -4.40
C LYS A 124 -0.14 -1.74 -4.88
N ARG A 125 0.29 -3.01 -4.89
CA ARG A 125 -0.57 -4.16 -5.25
C ARG A 125 -1.72 -4.34 -4.26
N ILE A 126 -1.45 -4.23 -2.95
CA ILE A 126 -2.48 -4.32 -1.90
C ILE A 126 -3.50 -3.20 -2.07
N ARG A 127 -3.03 -1.95 -2.18
CA ARG A 127 -3.89 -0.78 -2.39
C ARG A 127 -4.79 -0.93 -3.62
N GLY A 128 -4.23 -1.45 -4.72
CA GLY A 128 -5.00 -1.74 -5.94
C GLY A 128 -6.07 -2.82 -5.75
N ARG A 129 -5.80 -3.87 -4.96
CA ARG A 129 -6.80 -4.90 -4.62
C ARG A 129 -7.93 -4.32 -3.77
N VAL A 130 -7.59 -3.59 -2.71
CA VAL A 130 -8.57 -2.94 -1.82
C VAL A 130 -9.45 -1.98 -2.61
N LYS A 131 -8.86 -1.14 -3.49
CA LYS A 131 -9.62 -0.21 -4.32
C LYS A 131 -10.65 -0.91 -5.21
N ARG A 132 -10.25 -1.98 -5.90
CA ARG A 132 -11.18 -2.77 -6.75
C ARG A 132 -12.30 -3.42 -5.93
N GLN A 133 -11.99 -3.91 -4.75
CA GLN A 133 -12.99 -4.50 -3.86
C GLN A 133 -14.00 -3.46 -3.37
N MET A 134 -13.54 -2.25 -3.04
CA MET A 134 -14.41 -1.13 -2.67
C MET A 134 -15.29 -0.68 -3.84
N GLU A 135 -14.72 -0.48 -5.03
CA GLU A 135 -15.47 -0.11 -6.23
C GLU A 135 -16.55 -1.15 -6.58
N LYS A 136 -16.25 -2.44 -6.41
CA LYS A 136 -17.24 -3.52 -6.57
C LYS A 136 -18.35 -3.42 -5.51
N SER A 137 -17.98 -3.30 -4.23
CA SER A 137 -18.95 -3.24 -3.14
C SER A 137 -19.88 -2.02 -3.26
N GLN A 138 -19.35 -0.87 -3.67
CA GLN A 138 -20.13 0.34 -3.91
C GLN A 138 -21.07 0.17 -5.12
N ARG A 139 -20.59 -0.48 -6.19
CA ARG A 139 -21.41 -0.79 -7.37
C ARG A 139 -22.55 -1.75 -7.00
N ASP A 140 -22.24 -2.84 -6.30
CA ASP A 140 -23.22 -3.85 -5.88
C ASP A 140 -24.27 -3.22 -4.95
N TYR A 141 -23.85 -2.37 -4.01
CA TYR A 141 -24.76 -1.59 -3.16
C TYR A 141 -25.69 -0.70 -3.98
N TYR A 142 -25.12 0.09 -4.90
CA TYR A 142 -25.88 1.01 -5.75
C TYR A 142 -26.88 0.27 -6.65
N LEU A 143 -26.47 -0.84 -7.27
CA LEU A 143 -27.35 -1.65 -8.11
C LEU A 143 -28.49 -2.29 -7.30
N ASN A 144 -28.22 -2.78 -6.10
CA ASN A 144 -29.26 -3.33 -5.23
C ASN A 144 -30.28 -2.27 -4.80
N GLU A 145 -29.85 -1.05 -4.50
CA GLU A 145 -30.78 0.05 -4.20
C GLU A 145 -31.60 0.45 -5.42
N GLN A 146 -31.03 0.42 -6.64
CA GLN A 146 -31.79 0.61 -7.87
C GLN A 146 -32.84 -0.47 -8.08
N VAL A 147 -32.50 -1.75 -7.87
CA VAL A 147 -33.46 -2.86 -7.99
C VAL A 147 -34.62 -2.69 -7.00
N LYS A 148 -34.33 -2.33 -5.74
CA LYS A 148 -35.38 -2.07 -4.74
C LYS A 148 -36.27 -0.89 -5.13
N ALA A 149 -35.69 0.18 -5.67
CA ALA A 149 -36.46 1.32 -6.15
C ALA A 149 -37.37 0.93 -7.32
N ILE A 150 -36.87 0.15 -8.28
CA ILE A 150 -37.63 -0.38 -9.41
C ILE A 150 -38.77 -1.29 -8.95
N GLN A 151 -38.52 -2.23 -8.03
CA GLN A 151 -39.55 -3.11 -7.46
C GLN A 151 -40.66 -2.31 -6.75
N LYS A 152 -40.29 -1.22 -6.08
CA LYS A 152 -41.24 -0.31 -5.45
C LYS A 152 -42.07 0.47 -6.47
N GLU A 153 -41.48 0.89 -7.60
CA GLU A 153 -42.18 1.59 -8.68
C GLU A 153 -43.05 0.64 -9.53
N LEU A 154 -42.62 -0.61 -9.73
CA LEU A 154 -43.36 -1.65 -10.46
C LEU A 154 -44.56 -2.21 -9.68
N GLY A 155 -44.76 -1.82 -8.41
CA GLY A 155 -45.89 -2.28 -7.59
C GLY A 155 -45.73 -3.70 -7.02
N GLU A 156 -44.59 -4.38 -7.24
CA GLU A 156 -44.30 -5.73 -6.73
C GLU A 156 -44.13 -5.78 -5.19
N GLY A 157 -44.35 -4.68 -4.48
CA GLY A 157 -44.58 -4.68 -3.04
C GLY A 157 -45.89 -5.39 -2.62
N GLU A 158 -46.83 -5.60 -3.54
CA GLU A 158 -48.10 -6.31 -3.27
C GLU A 158 -47.98 -7.84 -3.35
N GLU A 159 -47.18 -8.43 -4.26
CA GLU A 159 -47.08 -9.90 -4.41
C GLU A 159 -46.46 -10.60 -3.17
N GLY A 160 -45.47 -9.96 -2.54
CA GLY A 160 -44.92 -10.45 -1.27
C GLY A 160 -45.92 -10.39 -0.12
N ALA A 161 -46.77 -9.35 -0.10
CA ALA A 161 -47.81 -9.17 0.90
C ALA A 161 -48.95 -10.18 0.73
N ASP A 162 -49.35 -10.48 -0.52
CA ASP A 162 -50.37 -11.49 -0.82
C ASP A 162 -49.94 -12.90 -0.44
N LEU A 163 -48.68 -13.26 -0.69
CA LEU A 163 -48.14 -14.57 -0.29
C LEU A 163 -48.07 -14.72 1.24
N GLU A 164 -47.74 -13.65 1.96
CA GLU A 164 -47.78 -13.63 3.43
C GLU A 164 -49.22 -13.69 3.96
N GLU A 165 -50.17 -13.02 3.32
CA GLU A 165 -51.58 -13.08 3.67
C GLU A 165 -52.15 -14.49 3.43
N MET A 166 -51.82 -15.13 2.31
CA MET A 166 -52.20 -16.52 2.04
C MET A 166 -51.62 -17.48 3.08
N GLU A 167 -50.36 -17.31 3.50
CA GLU A 167 -49.77 -18.13 4.56
C GLU A 167 -50.52 -17.97 5.90
N ARG A 168 -50.93 -16.74 6.25
CA ARG A 168 -51.75 -16.47 7.44
C ARG A 168 -53.13 -17.12 7.34
N LYS A 169 -53.81 -17.02 6.18
CA LYS A 169 -55.12 -17.65 5.95
C LYS A 169 -55.04 -19.18 6.08
N ILE A 170 -54.00 -19.81 5.55
CA ILE A 170 -53.80 -21.27 5.67
C ILE A 170 -53.65 -21.69 7.14
N LYS A 171 -52.89 -20.94 7.95
CA LYS A 171 -52.74 -21.21 9.39
C LYS A 171 -54.02 -20.95 10.17
N ALA A 172 -54.78 -19.92 9.81
CA ALA A 172 -56.02 -19.54 10.50
C ALA A 172 -57.21 -20.46 10.17
N ALA A 173 -57.21 -21.14 9.02
CA ALA A 173 -58.34 -21.93 8.54
C ALA A 173 -58.61 -23.25 9.29
N HIS A 174 -57.78 -23.63 10.28
CA HIS A 174 -57.97 -24.83 11.12
C HIS A 174 -58.25 -26.12 10.32
N MET A 175 -57.53 -26.30 9.22
CA MET A 175 -57.73 -27.41 8.31
C MET A 175 -57.27 -28.76 8.91
N PRO A 176 -57.87 -29.90 8.51
CA PRO A 176 -57.33 -31.23 8.77
C PRO A 176 -55.91 -31.38 8.23
N LYS A 177 -55.09 -32.24 8.86
CA LYS A 177 -53.64 -32.36 8.60
C LYS A 177 -53.29 -32.57 7.13
N GLU A 178 -54.00 -33.45 6.43
CA GLU A 178 -53.79 -33.73 4.99
C GLU A 178 -54.09 -32.51 4.10
N ALA A 179 -55.13 -31.74 4.43
CA ALA A 179 -55.49 -30.55 3.67
C ALA A 179 -54.49 -29.40 3.89
N ARG A 180 -53.98 -29.25 5.12
CA ARG A 180 -52.95 -28.25 5.43
C ARG A 180 -51.63 -28.54 4.72
N GLU A 181 -51.18 -29.80 4.71
CA GLU A 181 -49.95 -30.19 4.01
C GLU A 181 -50.05 -29.97 2.50
N LYS A 182 -51.21 -30.25 1.88
CA LYS A 182 -51.45 -29.91 0.47
C LYS A 182 -51.40 -28.40 0.22
N ALA A 183 -52.07 -27.59 1.05
CA ALA A 183 -52.09 -26.14 0.90
C ALA A 183 -50.70 -25.50 1.08
N GLU A 184 -49.91 -25.97 2.05
CA GLU A 184 -48.53 -25.53 2.25
C GLU A 184 -47.61 -25.92 1.07
N THR A 185 -47.84 -27.09 0.47
CA THR A 185 -47.06 -27.57 -0.68
C THR A 185 -47.36 -26.75 -1.93
N GLU A 186 -48.63 -26.43 -2.19
CA GLU A 186 -49.02 -25.57 -3.31
C GLU A 186 -48.57 -24.12 -3.10
N LEU A 187 -48.63 -23.59 -1.86
CA LEU A 187 -48.06 -22.26 -1.56
C LEU A 187 -46.55 -22.20 -1.80
N ARG A 188 -45.81 -23.28 -1.49
CA ARG A 188 -44.38 -23.36 -1.81
C ARG A 188 -44.12 -23.41 -3.31
N LYS A 189 -44.94 -24.11 -4.09
CA LYS A 189 -44.85 -24.09 -5.56
C LYS A 189 -45.12 -22.68 -6.11
N LEU A 190 -46.13 -22.00 -5.59
CA LEU A 190 -46.47 -20.63 -5.96
C LEU A 190 -45.32 -19.65 -5.67
N ARG A 191 -44.64 -19.79 -4.52
CA ARG A 191 -43.42 -19.02 -4.17
C ARG A 191 -42.22 -19.28 -5.09
N LEU A 192 -42.16 -20.45 -5.72
CA LEU A 192 -41.04 -20.87 -6.59
C LEU A 192 -41.31 -20.63 -8.08
N MET A 193 -42.57 -20.33 -8.45
CA MET A 193 -42.90 -19.88 -9.80
C MET A 193 -42.43 -18.43 -9.96
N SER A 194 -41.46 -18.22 -10.85
CA SER A 194 -40.95 -16.88 -11.18
C SER A 194 -42.06 -16.06 -11.87
N PRO A 195 -42.13 -14.72 -11.69
CA PRO A 195 -43.16 -13.85 -12.29
C PRO A 195 -43.19 -13.79 -13.83
N MET A 196 -42.30 -14.53 -14.50
CA MET A 196 -42.15 -14.58 -15.96
C MET A 196 -42.65 -15.90 -16.55
N SER A 197 -43.72 -16.47 -16.01
CA SER A 197 -44.39 -17.66 -16.58
C SER A 197 -45.76 -17.26 -17.12
N ALA A 198 -45.94 -17.43 -18.44
CA ALA A 198 -47.08 -16.97 -19.22
C ALA A 198 -48.38 -17.80 -19.03
N GLU A 199 -48.67 -18.28 -17.81
CA GLU A 199 -49.90 -19.02 -17.49
C GLU A 199 -50.65 -18.46 -16.27
N ALA A 200 -50.45 -17.19 -15.93
CA ALA A 200 -51.30 -16.46 -14.98
C ALA A 200 -52.32 -15.61 -15.76
N THR A 201 -53.46 -16.19 -16.13
CA THR A 201 -54.71 -15.47 -16.47
C THR A 201 -55.87 -16.18 -15.82
#